data_AF-A0A1C4ZLZ0-F1
#
_entry.id   AF-A0A1C4ZLZ0-F1
#
_cell.length_a   1.000
_cell.length_b   1.000
_cell.length_c   1.000
_cell.angle_alpha   90.00
_cell.angle_beta   90.00
_cell.angle_gamma   90.00
#
_symmetry.space_group_name_H-M   'P 1'
#
loop_
_entity.id
_entity.type
_entity.pdbx_description
1 polymer ?
#
loop_
_entity_poly.entity_id
_entity_poly.type
_entity_poly.pdbx_seq_one_letter_code
_entity_poly.pdbx_strand_id
1 'polypeptide(L)'
;MSTDAVLRELLVRQLDHWLPAALHRARRATLALAYAGGDAAGAEAALRVVAEFADRLRGRRLTVLVIAGGGEDLPARLGAAEAALPADVAVHVVPGRPDRLPVALKAAGAAGAPLFTVVDGGEPDRALLAAAASGRPAEVLLVTAPGRSLRPALTGAGFPLVTEVELVPADGGPARLLGYATGSDRGLEAVKDALWAVDEYAGVRYRDPADPAGRLLDISLDPEPGPLRRELLAELARSGPRTVTELRRFAATSTVYRAADANRALASLLAAGAVTRDPGHGRLGGDVLISAASGGAAGSSA
;
A
#
# COMPACT_ATOMS: atom_id res chain seq x y z
N MET A 1 -11.16 -11.65 -12.16
CA MET A 1 -10.33 -11.99 -10.98
C MET A 1 -11.15 -11.69 -9.72
N SER A 2 -10.98 -12.39 -8.61
CA SER A 2 -11.62 -11.99 -7.35
C SER A 2 -10.76 -10.95 -6.63
N THR A 3 -11.34 -10.22 -5.66
CA THR A 3 -10.57 -9.33 -4.79
C THR A 3 -9.40 -10.04 -4.12
N ASP A 4 -9.55 -11.32 -3.75
CA ASP A 4 -8.49 -12.12 -3.12
C ASP A 4 -7.32 -12.39 -4.08
N ALA A 5 -7.59 -12.55 -5.38
CA ALA A 5 -6.53 -12.72 -6.35
C ALA A 5 -5.79 -11.40 -6.64
N VAL A 6 -6.49 -10.25 -6.63
CA VAL A 6 -5.84 -8.92 -6.64
C VAL A 6 -4.93 -8.74 -5.42
N LEU A 7 -5.43 -9.04 -4.22
CA LEU A 7 -4.65 -8.94 -2.98
C LEU A 7 -3.43 -9.86 -2.99
N ARG A 8 -3.57 -11.07 -3.53
CA ARG A 8 -2.46 -12.02 -3.70
C ARG A 8 -1.41 -11.47 -4.67
N GLU A 9 -1.80 -10.90 -5.79
CA GLU A 9 -0.88 -10.29 -6.74
C GLU A 9 -0.15 -9.09 -6.11
N LEU A 10 -0.86 -8.23 -5.39
CA LEU A 10 -0.27 -7.11 -4.66
C LEU A 10 0.74 -7.58 -3.60
N LEU A 11 0.42 -8.65 -2.87
CA LEU A 11 1.34 -9.27 -1.92
C LEU A 11 2.63 -9.75 -2.60
N VAL A 12 2.50 -10.47 -3.72
CA VAL A 12 3.64 -10.98 -4.50
C VAL A 12 4.55 -9.83 -4.93
N ARG A 13 3.98 -8.80 -5.59
CA ARG A 13 4.73 -7.63 -6.06
C ARG A 13 5.39 -6.86 -4.92
N GLN A 14 4.70 -6.73 -3.77
CA GLN A 14 5.28 -6.06 -2.61
C GLN A 14 6.43 -6.86 -2.01
N LEU A 15 6.36 -8.19 -2.00
CA LEU A 15 7.46 -9.05 -1.53
C LEU A 15 8.67 -8.98 -2.45
N ASP A 16 8.46 -8.96 -3.78
CA ASP A 16 9.54 -8.77 -4.75
C ASP A 16 10.31 -7.46 -4.53
N HIS A 17 9.58 -6.41 -4.13
CA HIS A 17 10.18 -5.13 -3.78
C HIS A 17 10.88 -5.17 -2.40
N TRP A 18 10.17 -5.65 -1.38
CA TRP A 18 10.59 -5.54 0.01
C TRP A 18 11.76 -6.48 0.34
N LEU A 19 11.70 -7.74 -0.08
CA LEU A 19 12.61 -8.78 0.38
C LEU A 19 14.09 -8.48 0.05
N PRO A 20 14.46 -8.07 -1.18
CA PRO A 20 15.84 -7.67 -1.48
C PRO A 20 16.33 -6.52 -0.61
N ALA A 21 15.49 -5.52 -0.37
CA ALA A 21 15.84 -4.35 0.45
C ALA A 21 16.01 -4.74 1.93
N ALA A 22 15.14 -5.60 2.45
CA ALA A 22 15.21 -6.11 3.82
C ALA A 22 16.52 -6.89 4.07
N LEU A 23 16.85 -7.82 3.17
CA LEU A 23 18.03 -8.68 3.29
C LEU A 23 19.35 -7.92 3.07
N HIS A 24 19.32 -6.84 2.27
CA HIS A 24 20.47 -5.95 2.14
C HIS A 24 20.74 -5.20 3.44
N ARG A 25 19.68 -4.72 4.11
CA ARG A 25 19.78 -3.86 5.28
C ARG A 25 20.14 -4.59 6.57
N ALA A 26 19.67 -5.83 6.74
CA ALA A 26 19.87 -6.58 7.98
C ALA A 26 20.21 -8.05 7.71
N ARG A 27 20.85 -8.71 8.69
CA ARG A 27 21.09 -10.17 8.64
C ARG A 27 19.85 -10.99 9.01
N ARG A 28 18.82 -10.35 9.56
CA ARG A 28 17.57 -10.98 9.93
C ARG A 28 16.40 -10.10 9.48
N ALA A 29 15.32 -10.71 9.02
CA ALA A 29 14.08 -10.04 8.66
C ALA A 29 12.87 -10.91 9.03
N THR A 30 11.71 -10.30 9.18
CA THR A 30 10.47 -11.02 9.50
C THR A 30 9.36 -10.64 8.52
N LEU A 31 8.73 -11.66 7.94
CA LEU A 31 7.47 -11.56 7.21
C LEU A 31 6.37 -12.14 8.10
N ALA A 32 5.34 -11.36 8.42
CA ALA A 32 4.21 -11.84 9.20
C ALA A 32 2.92 -11.74 8.39
N LEU A 33 2.24 -12.86 8.22
CA LEU A 33 1.00 -12.99 7.47
C LEU A 33 -0.09 -13.44 8.44
N ALA A 34 -1.08 -12.58 8.69
CA ALA A 34 -2.15 -12.83 9.64
C ALA A 34 -3.51 -12.78 8.96
N TYR A 35 -4.29 -13.86 9.06
CA TYR A 35 -5.57 -14.02 8.39
C TYR A 35 -6.68 -14.25 9.41
N ALA A 36 -7.71 -13.40 9.39
CA ALA A 36 -8.90 -13.57 10.23
C ALA A 36 -9.89 -14.60 9.68
N GLY A 37 -9.76 -15.00 8.42
CA GLY A 37 -10.60 -16.00 7.77
C GLY A 37 -10.04 -16.43 6.42
N GLY A 38 -10.75 -17.31 5.72
CA GLY A 38 -10.32 -17.86 4.43
C GLY A 38 -9.27 -18.98 4.54
N ASP A 39 -8.77 -19.42 3.40
CA ASP A 39 -7.84 -20.55 3.27
C ASP A 39 -6.36 -20.15 3.41
N ALA A 40 -6.08 -18.88 3.74
CA ALA A 40 -4.76 -18.29 3.80
C ALA A 40 -3.93 -18.51 2.50
N ALA A 41 -4.55 -18.57 1.32
CA ALA A 41 -3.83 -18.80 0.05
C ALA A 41 -2.72 -17.78 -0.24
N GLY A 42 -2.80 -16.57 0.32
CA GLY A 42 -1.73 -15.58 0.24
C GLY A 42 -0.41 -16.07 0.86
N ALA A 43 -0.46 -16.94 1.88
CA ALA A 43 0.73 -17.47 2.55
C ALA A 43 1.55 -18.38 1.63
N GLU A 44 0.91 -19.29 0.89
CA GLU A 44 1.62 -20.12 -0.09
C GLU A 44 2.24 -19.29 -1.20
N ALA A 45 1.50 -18.29 -1.72
CA ALA A 45 2.03 -17.39 -2.74
C ALA A 45 3.27 -16.64 -2.23
N ALA A 46 3.22 -16.15 -0.99
CA ALA A 46 4.37 -15.51 -0.34
C ALA A 46 5.57 -16.45 -0.20
N LEU A 47 5.36 -17.70 0.21
CA LEU A 47 6.47 -18.67 0.31
C LEU A 47 7.09 -19.00 -1.05
N ARG A 48 6.29 -19.07 -2.12
CA ARG A 48 6.82 -19.25 -3.49
C ARG A 48 7.73 -18.09 -3.88
N VAL A 49 7.32 -16.85 -3.61
CA VAL A 49 8.17 -15.66 -3.84
C VAL A 49 9.45 -15.76 -3.03
N VAL A 50 9.38 -16.11 -1.74
CA VAL A 50 10.58 -16.30 -0.91
C VAL A 50 11.53 -17.33 -1.51
N ALA A 51 11.02 -18.43 -2.08
CA ALA A 51 11.83 -19.45 -2.74
C ALA A 51 12.59 -18.91 -3.96
N GLU A 52 12.02 -17.97 -4.71
CA GLU A 52 12.69 -17.31 -5.86
C GLU A 52 13.91 -16.49 -5.42
N PHE A 53 13.96 -16.06 -4.16
CA PHE A 53 15.09 -15.34 -3.58
C PHE A 53 16.07 -16.24 -2.80
N ALA A 54 15.97 -17.57 -2.90
CA ALA A 54 16.78 -18.52 -2.13
C ALA A 54 18.29 -18.23 -2.17
N ASP A 55 18.84 -17.90 -3.33
CA ASP A 55 20.27 -17.60 -3.47
C ASP A 55 20.70 -16.32 -2.72
N ARG A 56 19.80 -15.36 -2.54
CA ARG A 56 20.07 -14.10 -1.82
C ARG A 56 19.90 -14.24 -0.30
N LEU A 57 19.31 -15.35 0.15
CA LEU A 57 19.08 -15.65 1.56
C LEU A 57 20.29 -16.30 2.24
N ARG A 58 21.33 -16.70 1.50
CA ARG A 58 22.52 -17.36 2.09
C ARG A 58 23.15 -16.48 3.17
N GLY A 59 23.18 -17.00 4.40
CA GLY A 59 23.73 -16.30 5.57
C GLY A 59 22.85 -15.15 6.09
N ARG A 60 21.58 -15.11 5.69
CA ARG A 60 20.56 -14.14 6.13
C ARG A 60 19.34 -14.89 6.63
N ARG A 61 18.90 -14.62 7.86
CA ARG A 61 17.74 -15.30 8.45
C ARG A 61 16.44 -14.61 8.07
N LEU A 62 15.53 -15.33 7.45
CA LEU A 62 14.16 -14.86 7.25
C LEU A 62 13.22 -15.70 8.12
N THR A 63 12.44 -15.04 8.97
CA THR A 63 11.35 -15.70 9.70
C THR A 63 10.03 -15.36 9.04
N VAL A 64 9.28 -16.38 8.63
CA VAL A 64 7.92 -16.23 8.10
C VAL A 64 6.94 -16.71 9.16
N LEU A 65 6.08 -15.82 9.65
CA LEU A 65 4.99 -16.16 10.57
C LEU A 65 3.69 -16.23 9.78
N VAL A 66 2.96 -17.34 9.90
CA VAL A 66 1.62 -17.48 9.34
C VAL A 66 0.64 -17.69 10.47
N ILE A 67 -0.19 -16.68 10.74
CA ILE A 67 -1.22 -16.69 11.78
C ILE A 67 -2.56 -16.87 11.09
N ALA A 68 -3.20 -18.03 11.28
CA ALA A 68 -4.49 -18.31 10.66
C ALA A 68 -5.29 -19.28 11.53
N GLY A 69 -6.62 -19.18 11.44
CA GLY A 69 -7.54 -20.06 12.18
C GLY A 69 -7.40 -21.53 11.77
N GLY A 70 -6.96 -21.76 10.52
CA GLY A 70 -6.61 -23.07 9.96
C GLY A 70 -7.83 -23.96 9.68
N GLY A 71 -7.94 -24.44 8.44
CA GLY A 71 -8.47 -25.79 8.20
C GLY A 71 -7.35 -26.81 8.44
N GLU A 72 -7.70 -28.08 8.70
CA GLU A 72 -6.73 -29.14 9.05
C GLU A 72 -5.59 -29.30 8.03
N ASP A 73 -5.81 -28.89 6.77
CA ASP A 73 -4.84 -29.03 5.67
C ASP A 73 -3.81 -27.90 5.55
N LEU A 74 -3.98 -26.77 6.24
CA LEU A 74 -3.10 -25.60 6.08
C LEU A 74 -1.62 -25.90 6.40
N PRO A 75 -1.28 -26.59 7.51
CA PRO A 75 0.10 -26.97 7.79
C PRO A 75 0.70 -27.88 6.70
N ALA A 76 -0.08 -28.81 6.15
CA ALA A 76 0.38 -29.72 5.09
C ALA A 76 0.68 -28.97 3.79
N ARG A 77 -0.21 -28.05 3.38
CA ARG A 77 -0.02 -27.19 2.20
C ARG A 77 1.21 -26.30 2.33
N LEU A 78 1.40 -25.66 3.48
CA LEU A 78 2.56 -24.82 3.74
C LEU A 78 3.85 -25.63 3.85
N GLY A 79 3.81 -26.84 4.43
CA GLY A 79 4.97 -27.73 4.53
C GLY A 79 5.53 -28.13 3.15
N ALA A 80 4.67 -28.32 2.15
CA ALA A 80 5.11 -28.56 0.78
C ALA A 80 5.85 -27.35 0.17
N ALA A 81 5.40 -26.13 0.46
CA ALA A 81 6.09 -24.91 0.03
C ALA A 81 7.38 -24.67 0.82
N GLU A 82 7.38 -24.93 2.13
CA GLU A 82 8.54 -24.82 3.01
C GLU A 82 9.67 -25.77 2.62
N ALA A 83 9.36 -26.98 2.15
CA ALA A 83 10.35 -27.94 1.68
C ALA A 83 11.21 -27.44 0.51
N ALA A 84 10.74 -26.43 -0.24
CA ALA A 84 11.49 -25.81 -1.32
C ALA A 84 12.37 -24.63 -0.85
N LEU A 85 12.30 -24.24 0.43
CA LEU A 85 13.01 -23.08 0.97
C LEU A 85 14.42 -23.46 1.45
N PRO A 86 15.38 -22.51 1.40
CA PRO A 86 16.69 -22.73 1.99
C PRO A 86 16.59 -22.77 3.52
N ALA A 87 17.55 -23.45 4.17
CA ALA A 87 17.61 -23.62 5.63
C ALA A 87 17.68 -22.30 6.43
N ASP A 88 18.02 -21.20 5.75
CA ASP A 88 18.05 -19.84 6.31
C ASP A 88 16.63 -19.23 6.50
N VAL A 89 15.58 -19.88 5.97
CA VAL A 89 14.18 -19.49 6.15
C VAL A 89 13.52 -20.40 7.19
N ALA A 90 12.92 -19.81 8.21
CA ALA A 90 12.10 -20.51 9.19
C ALA A 90 10.64 -20.13 9.02
N VAL A 91 9.77 -21.10 8.78
CA VAL A 91 8.32 -20.88 8.70
C VAL A 91 7.68 -21.35 10.01
N HIS A 92 6.82 -20.50 10.57
CA HIS A 92 6.07 -20.83 11.79
C HIS A 92 4.59 -20.59 11.56
N VAL A 93 3.81 -21.67 11.62
CA VAL A 93 2.35 -21.62 11.59
C VAL A 93 1.84 -21.49 13.02
N VAL A 94 1.10 -20.42 13.29
CA VAL A 94 0.53 -20.10 14.59
C VAL A 94 -0.99 -20.17 14.47
N PRO A 95 -1.65 -21.15 15.11
CA PRO A 95 -3.10 -21.23 15.11
C PRO A 95 -3.71 -20.00 15.79
N GLY A 96 -4.67 -19.36 15.12
CA GLY A 96 -5.43 -18.25 15.70
C GLY A 96 -5.79 -17.15 14.72
N ARG A 97 -6.23 -16.01 15.25
CA ARG A 97 -6.63 -14.84 14.47
C ARG A 97 -5.55 -13.75 14.60
N PRO A 98 -5.65 -12.63 13.84
CA PRO A 98 -4.63 -11.58 13.85
C PRO A 98 -4.32 -10.94 15.22
N ASP A 99 -5.18 -11.08 16.22
CA ASP A 99 -4.94 -10.67 17.60
C ASP A 99 -3.71 -11.38 18.25
N ARG A 100 -3.28 -12.51 17.67
CA ARG A 100 -2.05 -13.22 18.09
C ARG A 100 -0.77 -12.59 17.57
N LEU A 101 -0.85 -11.65 16.63
CA LEU A 101 0.30 -11.02 15.99
C LEU A 101 1.31 -10.43 17.00
N PRO A 102 0.90 -9.68 18.06
CA PRO A 102 1.85 -9.14 19.01
C PRO A 102 2.69 -10.20 19.73
N VAL A 103 2.07 -11.32 20.10
CA VAL A 103 2.77 -12.42 20.78
C VAL A 103 3.70 -13.14 19.81
N ALA A 104 3.22 -13.44 18.60
CA ALA A 104 4.01 -14.12 17.58
C ALA A 104 5.24 -13.30 17.15
N LEU A 105 5.08 -12.00 16.90
CA LEU A 105 6.19 -11.10 16.56
C LEU A 105 7.21 -10.98 17.69
N LYS A 106 6.75 -10.93 18.95
CA LYS A 106 7.64 -10.91 20.12
C LYS A 106 8.43 -12.22 20.22
N ALA A 107 7.78 -13.36 20.05
CA ALA A 107 8.44 -14.68 20.09
C ALA A 107 9.47 -14.85 18.97
N ALA A 108 9.17 -14.33 17.78
CA ALA A 108 10.11 -14.30 16.64
C ALA A 108 11.26 -13.28 16.81
N GLY A 109 11.20 -12.43 17.84
CA GLY A 109 12.18 -11.37 18.05
C GLY A 109 12.15 -10.30 16.96
N ALA A 110 11.03 -10.09 16.25
CA ALA A 110 10.95 -9.25 15.04
C ALA A 110 11.36 -7.78 15.26
N ALA A 111 11.27 -7.28 16.49
CA ALA A 111 11.56 -5.89 16.82
C ALA A 111 12.99 -5.48 16.42
N GLY A 112 13.11 -4.25 15.90
CA GLY A 112 14.39 -3.65 15.50
C GLY A 112 15.03 -4.21 14.23
N ALA A 113 14.38 -5.16 13.56
CA ALA A 113 14.78 -5.68 12.24
C ALA A 113 13.72 -5.31 11.18
N PRO A 114 14.05 -5.39 9.87
CA PRO A 114 13.04 -5.23 8.82
C PRO A 114 11.84 -6.15 9.05
N LEU A 115 10.65 -5.56 9.10
CA LEU A 115 9.39 -6.25 9.32
C LEU A 115 8.39 -5.84 8.25
N PHE A 116 7.84 -6.82 7.55
CA PHE A 116 6.66 -6.63 6.71
C PHE A 116 5.51 -7.45 7.28
N THR A 117 4.39 -6.78 7.56
CA THR A 117 3.20 -7.38 8.16
C THR A 117 2.04 -7.28 7.18
N VAL A 118 1.37 -8.40 6.93
CA VAL A 118 0.12 -8.48 6.17
C VAL A 118 -0.97 -8.92 7.13
N VAL A 119 -2.05 -8.14 7.21
CA VAL A 119 -3.23 -8.47 8.00
C VAL A 119 -4.43 -8.50 7.08
N ASP A 120 -4.99 -9.67 6.86
CA ASP A 120 -6.16 -9.89 6.02
C ASP A 120 -7.37 -10.25 6.89
N GLY A 121 -8.25 -9.26 7.04
CA GLY A 121 -9.40 -9.32 7.92
C GLY A 121 -9.03 -9.06 9.38
N GLY A 122 -9.90 -8.34 10.09
CA GLY A 122 -9.68 -7.90 11.47
C GLY A 122 -9.73 -6.38 11.60
N GLU A 123 -10.17 -5.91 12.77
CA GLU A 123 -10.10 -4.49 13.11
C GLU A 123 -8.64 -4.12 13.41
N PRO A 124 -8.15 -2.93 12.98
CA PRO A 124 -6.81 -2.45 13.26
C PRO A 124 -6.68 -2.05 14.73
N ASP A 125 -6.58 -3.04 15.62
CA ASP A 125 -6.43 -2.81 17.06
C ASP A 125 -5.06 -2.19 17.38
N ARG A 126 -5.02 -1.44 18.48
CA ARG A 126 -3.81 -0.67 18.87
C ARG A 126 -2.60 -1.58 19.14
N ALA A 127 -2.80 -2.77 19.71
CA ALA A 127 -1.70 -3.67 20.07
C ALA A 127 -1.10 -4.32 18.82
N LEU A 128 -1.95 -4.74 17.87
CA LEU A 128 -1.56 -5.24 16.56
C LEU A 128 -0.75 -4.19 15.79
N LEU A 129 -1.26 -2.96 15.69
CA LEU A 129 -0.56 -1.89 14.97
C LEU A 129 0.78 -1.53 15.62
N ALA A 130 0.83 -1.47 16.97
CA ALA A 130 2.09 -1.22 17.68
C ALA A 130 3.11 -2.34 17.45
N ALA A 131 2.67 -3.59 17.37
CA ALA A 131 3.54 -4.71 17.07
C ALA A 131 4.07 -4.66 15.63
N ALA A 132 3.20 -4.36 14.65
CA ALA A 132 3.59 -4.16 13.24
C ALA A 132 4.61 -3.01 13.09
N ALA A 133 4.48 -1.94 13.87
CA ALA A 133 5.40 -0.79 13.87
C ALA A 133 6.75 -1.03 14.59
N SER A 134 6.96 -2.21 15.19
CA SER A 134 8.17 -2.51 15.97
C SER A 134 9.42 -2.78 15.12
N GLY A 135 9.24 -2.99 13.81
CA GLY A 135 10.34 -3.22 12.87
C GLY A 135 11.13 -1.97 12.50
N ARG A 136 12.31 -2.17 11.91
CA ARG A 136 13.20 -1.11 11.42
C ARG A 136 13.86 -1.52 10.09
N PRO A 137 13.29 -1.15 8.93
CA PRO A 137 12.01 -0.47 8.73
C PRO A 137 10.81 -1.39 9.03
N ALA A 138 9.65 -0.78 9.23
CA ALA A 138 8.37 -1.47 9.35
C ALA A 138 7.46 -1.10 8.17
N GLU A 139 6.79 -2.10 7.62
CA GLU A 139 5.78 -1.97 6.58
C GLU A 139 4.56 -2.80 6.95
N VAL A 140 3.36 -2.28 6.70
CA VAL A 140 2.11 -2.99 6.94
C VAL A 140 1.16 -2.86 5.76
N LEU A 141 0.58 -3.98 5.35
CA LEU A 141 -0.54 -4.08 4.41
C LEU A 141 -1.73 -4.65 5.19
N LEU A 142 -2.77 -3.85 5.37
CA LEU A 142 -3.94 -4.21 6.18
C LEU A 142 -5.20 -4.18 5.31
N VAL A 143 -5.97 -5.25 5.35
CA VAL A 143 -7.21 -5.40 4.59
C VAL A 143 -8.38 -5.60 5.56
N THR A 144 -9.41 -4.77 5.45
CA THR A 144 -10.60 -4.84 6.29
C THR A 144 -11.87 -4.49 5.50
N ALA A 145 -13.02 -4.48 6.16
CA ALA A 145 -14.26 -3.98 5.58
C ALA A 145 -14.17 -2.45 5.34
N PRO A 146 -14.82 -1.92 4.30
CA PRO A 146 -14.85 -0.48 4.03
C PRO A 146 -15.71 0.28 5.06
N GLY A 147 -15.66 1.61 4.99
CA GLY A 147 -16.51 2.50 5.80
C GLY A 147 -15.78 3.30 6.88
N ARG A 148 -14.54 2.95 7.21
CA ARG A 148 -13.69 3.75 8.11
C ARG A 148 -12.27 3.86 7.55
N SER A 149 -11.80 5.10 7.39
CA SER A 149 -10.40 5.36 7.02
C SER A 149 -9.45 4.71 8.02
N LEU A 150 -8.43 4.03 7.50
CA LEU A 150 -7.36 3.41 8.28
C LEU A 150 -6.27 4.42 8.64
N ARG A 151 -6.23 5.55 7.95
CA ARG A 151 -5.19 6.56 8.08
C ARG A 151 -4.99 7.06 9.52
N PRO A 152 -6.02 7.43 10.30
CA PRO A 152 -5.81 7.89 11.67
C PRO A 152 -5.17 6.81 12.57
N ALA A 153 -5.57 5.55 12.41
CA ALA A 153 -5.03 4.44 13.19
C ALA A 153 -3.56 4.14 12.81
N LEU A 154 -3.27 4.08 11.51
CA LEU A 154 -1.92 3.80 10.99
C LEU A 154 -0.93 4.94 11.32
N THR A 155 -1.34 6.19 11.14
CA THR A 155 -0.52 7.35 11.54
C THR A 155 -0.32 7.42 13.05
N GLY A 156 -1.37 7.17 13.84
CA GLY A 156 -1.29 7.09 15.30
C GLY A 156 -0.38 5.95 15.81
N ALA A 157 -0.16 4.91 15.01
CA ALA A 157 0.81 3.85 15.28
C ALA A 157 2.26 4.20 14.92
N GLY A 158 2.49 5.38 14.33
CA GLY A 158 3.83 5.89 14.02
C GLY A 158 4.28 5.71 12.57
N PHE A 159 3.40 5.32 11.65
CA PHE A 159 3.73 5.27 10.23
C PHE A 159 3.59 6.66 9.58
N PRO A 160 4.67 7.27 9.05
CA PRO A 160 4.63 8.62 8.48
C PRO A 160 4.01 8.67 7.08
N LEU A 161 3.93 7.53 6.38
CA LEU A 161 3.37 7.41 5.04
C LEU A 161 2.26 6.38 5.07
N VAL A 162 1.07 6.80 4.64
CA VAL A 162 -0.12 5.94 4.58
C VAL A 162 -0.85 6.21 3.27
N THR A 163 -1.31 5.15 2.63
CA THR A 163 -2.28 5.18 1.54
C THR A 163 -3.39 4.18 1.81
N GLU A 164 -4.57 4.45 1.27
CA GLU A 164 -5.70 3.52 1.31
C GLU A 164 -6.44 3.52 -0.02
N VAL A 165 -7.06 2.39 -0.35
CA VAL A 165 -7.87 2.19 -1.55
C VAL A 165 -8.94 1.15 -1.25
N GLU A 166 -10.15 1.37 -1.74
CA GLU A 166 -11.20 0.37 -1.71
C GLU A 166 -11.19 -0.45 -3.01
N LEU A 167 -11.16 -1.77 -2.85
CA LEU A 167 -11.27 -2.76 -3.90
C LEU A 167 -12.75 -3.12 -4.05
N VAL A 168 -13.37 -2.72 -5.16
CA VAL A 168 -14.79 -2.89 -5.42
C VAL A 168 -14.97 -3.95 -6.53
N PRO A 169 -15.46 -5.15 -6.22
CA PRO A 169 -15.62 -6.19 -7.23
C PRO A 169 -16.80 -5.88 -8.17
N ALA A 170 -16.65 -6.20 -9.45
CA ALA A 170 -17.63 -5.90 -10.49
C ALA A 170 -18.86 -6.81 -10.44
N ASP A 171 -18.74 -7.97 -9.80
CA ASP A 171 -19.82 -8.94 -9.60
C ASP A 171 -20.80 -8.58 -8.47
N GLY A 172 -20.59 -7.43 -7.80
CA GLY A 172 -21.42 -6.96 -6.70
C GLY A 172 -21.09 -7.59 -5.35
N GLY A 173 -19.99 -8.35 -5.24
CA GLY A 173 -19.47 -8.82 -3.97
C GLY A 173 -19.09 -7.68 -3.00
N PRO A 174 -18.79 -8.02 -1.73
CA PRO A 174 -18.41 -7.01 -0.75
C PRO A 174 -17.09 -6.34 -1.14
N ALA A 175 -17.08 -5.01 -1.14
CA ALA A 175 -15.85 -4.25 -1.29
C ALA A 175 -14.92 -4.48 -0.08
N ARG A 176 -13.62 -4.28 -0.28
CA ARG A 176 -12.59 -4.41 0.76
C ARG A 176 -11.72 -3.18 0.81
N LEU A 177 -11.43 -2.67 1.99
CA LEU A 177 -10.51 -1.54 2.19
C LEU A 177 -9.10 -2.08 2.40
N LEU A 178 -8.19 -1.68 1.53
CA LEU A 178 -6.76 -1.95 1.62
C LEU A 178 -6.06 -0.68 2.12
N GLY A 179 -5.38 -0.77 3.25
CA GLY A 179 -4.46 0.24 3.76
C GLY A 179 -3.03 -0.25 3.67
N TYR A 180 -2.11 0.61 3.24
CA TYR A 180 -0.68 0.36 3.33
C TYR A 180 -0.01 1.50 4.09
N ALA A 181 0.90 1.14 4.99
CA ALA A 181 1.66 2.10 5.77
C ALA A 181 3.13 1.71 5.90
N THR A 182 4.01 2.72 5.83
CA THR A 182 5.46 2.52 5.76
C THR A 182 6.20 3.75 6.27
N GLY A 183 7.49 3.56 6.60
CA GLY A 183 8.46 4.63 6.76
C GLY A 183 9.31 4.91 5.51
N SER A 184 9.03 4.25 4.38
CA SER A 184 9.85 4.27 3.16
C SER A 184 9.09 4.89 2.00
N ASP A 185 9.59 6.02 1.45
CA ASP A 185 9.00 6.61 0.23
C ASP A 185 9.03 5.62 -0.94
N ARG A 186 10.11 4.81 -1.06
CA ARG A 186 10.21 3.74 -2.07
C ARG A 186 9.17 2.64 -1.88
N GLY A 187 8.87 2.29 -0.63
CA GLY A 187 7.83 1.29 -0.33
C GLY A 187 6.44 1.81 -0.69
N LEU A 188 6.17 3.10 -0.42
CA LEU A 188 4.93 3.75 -0.85
C LEU A 188 4.82 3.82 -2.38
N GLU A 189 5.90 4.20 -3.07
CA GLU A 189 5.94 4.22 -4.53
C GLU A 189 5.70 2.82 -5.12
N ALA A 190 6.37 1.79 -4.58
CA ALA A 190 6.23 0.42 -5.02
C ALA A 190 4.78 -0.10 -4.86
N VAL A 191 4.11 0.14 -3.73
CA VAL A 191 2.73 -0.31 -3.57
C VAL A 191 1.78 0.43 -4.51
N LYS A 192 2.05 1.72 -4.79
CA LYS A 192 1.25 2.53 -5.72
C LYS A 192 1.43 2.07 -7.15
N ASP A 193 2.65 1.76 -7.55
CA ASP A 193 2.92 1.18 -8.86
C ASP A 193 2.30 -0.21 -8.98
N ALA A 194 2.39 -1.03 -7.94
CA ALA A 194 1.77 -2.35 -7.92
C ALA A 194 0.26 -2.28 -8.08
N LEU A 195 -0.43 -1.35 -7.40
CA LEU A 195 -1.88 -1.12 -7.54
C LEU A 195 -2.27 -0.89 -9.00
N TRP A 196 -1.60 0.03 -9.70
CA TRP A 196 -1.96 0.36 -11.08
C TRP A 196 -1.44 -0.64 -12.12
N ALA A 197 -0.61 -1.60 -11.71
CA ALA A 197 -0.04 -2.61 -12.58
C ALA A 197 -0.70 -4.00 -12.47
N VAL A 198 -1.69 -4.15 -11.59
CA VAL A 198 -2.57 -5.33 -11.56
C VAL A 198 -3.33 -5.43 -12.88
N ASP A 199 -3.67 -6.65 -13.29
CA ASP A 199 -4.46 -6.92 -14.51
C ASP A 199 -5.74 -6.06 -14.58
N GLU A 200 -5.88 -5.29 -15.66
CA GLU A 200 -7.04 -4.42 -15.93
C GLU A 200 -8.35 -5.22 -16.07
N TYR A 201 -8.25 -6.49 -16.46
CA TYR A 201 -9.39 -7.41 -16.57
C TYR A 201 -9.68 -8.15 -15.26
N ALA A 202 -9.13 -7.67 -14.14
CA ALA A 202 -9.37 -8.25 -12.83
C ALA A 202 -10.85 -8.23 -12.42
N GLY A 203 -11.74 -7.46 -13.06
CA GLY A 203 -13.13 -7.37 -12.61
C GLY A 203 -13.24 -6.74 -11.21
N VAL A 204 -12.24 -5.94 -10.84
CA VAL A 204 -12.17 -5.14 -9.62
C VAL A 204 -11.88 -3.72 -10.03
N ARG A 205 -12.61 -2.77 -9.45
CA ARG A 205 -12.40 -1.33 -9.62
C ARG A 205 -11.92 -0.71 -8.32
N TYR A 206 -11.21 0.40 -8.42
CA TYR A 206 -10.77 1.16 -7.27
C TYR A 206 -11.76 2.25 -6.92
N ARG A 207 -11.94 2.48 -5.62
CA ARG A 207 -12.59 3.66 -5.09
C ARG A 207 -11.65 4.32 -4.09
N ASP A 208 -11.51 5.62 -4.21
CA ASP A 208 -10.77 6.42 -3.23
C ASP A 208 -11.66 6.65 -2.00
N PRO A 209 -11.30 6.18 -0.80
CA PRO A 209 -12.10 6.39 0.41
C PRO A 209 -12.28 7.87 0.77
N ALA A 210 -11.40 8.75 0.27
CA ALA A 210 -11.47 10.17 0.50
C ALA A 210 -12.27 10.93 -0.58
N ASP A 211 -12.62 10.30 -1.73
CA ASP A 211 -13.47 10.95 -2.75
C ASP A 211 -14.93 10.96 -2.28
N PRO A 212 -15.52 12.12 -1.92
CA PRO A 212 -16.91 12.18 -1.48
C PRO A 212 -17.90 11.80 -2.59
N ALA A 213 -17.49 11.87 -3.86
CA ALA A 213 -18.32 11.40 -4.97
C ALA A 213 -18.25 9.87 -5.15
N GLY A 214 -17.39 9.17 -4.42
CA GLY A 214 -17.30 7.71 -4.40
C GLY A 214 -17.06 7.09 -5.78
N ARG A 215 -16.31 7.78 -6.65
CA ARG A 215 -16.16 7.35 -8.04
C ARG A 215 -15.37 6.05 -8.14
N LEU A 216 -15.82 5.18 -9.03
CA LEU A 216 -15.11 3.97 -9.39
C LEU A 216 -14.10 4.28 -10.50
N LEU A 217 -12.92 3.70 -10.36
CA LEU A 217 -11.80 3.84 -11.27
C LEU A 217 -11.43 2.46 -11.80
N ASP A 218 -11.31 2.35 -13.12
CA ASP A 218 -10.79 1.13 -13.74
C ASP A 218 -9.29 1.03 -13.49
N ILE A 219 -8.80 -0.19 -13.25
CA ILE A 219 -7.37 -0.45 -13.06
C ILE A 219 -6.70 -0.30 -14.42
N SER A 220 -5.71 0.58 -14.51
CA SER A 220 -4.95 0.82 -15.73
C SER A 220 -3.54 1.30 -15.39
N LEU A 221 -2.56 0.89 -16.20
CA LEU A 221 -1.20 1.42 -16.14
C LEU A 221 -1.16 2.93 -16.37
N ASP A 222 -2.14 3.46 -17.13
CA ASP A 222 -2.33 4.88 -17.37
C ASP A 222 -3.73 5.33 -16.87
N PRO A 223 -3.87 5.65 -15.58
CA PRO A 223 -5.16 6.02 -15.00
C PRO A 223 -5.61 7.38 -15.50
N GLU A 224 -6.92 7.54 -15.68
CA GLU A 224 -7.47 8.80 -16.15
C GLU A 224 -7.11 9.96 -15.20
N PRO A 225 -6.53 11.07 -15.70
CA PRO A 225 -6.07 12.17 -14.84
C PRO A 225 -7.22 13.04 -14.32
N GLY A 226 -8.43 12.91 -14.87
CA GLY A 226 -9.57 13.77 -14.58
C GLY A 226 -9.92 13.88 -13.09
N PRO A 227 -10.10 12.76 -12.36
CA PRO A 227 -10.32 12.78 -10.93
C PRO A 227 -9.16 13.40 -10.15
N LEU A 228 -7.92 13.03 -10.46
CA LEU A 228 -6.74 13.61 -9.80
C LEU A 228 -6.66 15.13 -9.99
N ARG A 229 -6.97 15.66 -11.18
CA ARG A 229 -7.01 17.11 -11.43
C ARG A 229 -7.95 17.84 -10.49
N ARG A 230 -9.12 17.27 -10.21
CA ARG A 230 -10.09 17.87 -9.27
C ARG A 230 -9.57 17.86 -7.84
N GLU A 231 -8.96 16.76 -7.42
CA GLU A 231 -8.38 16.65 -6.08
C GLU A 231 -7.20 17.61 -5.87
N LEU A 232 -6.35 17.79 -6.89
CA LEU A 232 -5.25 18.76 -6.83
C LEU A 232 -5.76 20.21 -6.74
N LEU A 233 -6.80 20.57 -7.50
CA LEU A 233 -7.43 21.89 -7.40
C LEU A 233 -8.08 22.10 -6.04
N ALA A 234 -8.78 21.09 -5.51
CA ALA A 234 -9.37 21.14 -4.18
C ALA A 234 -8.30 21.30 -3.10
N GLU A 235 -7.15 20.62 -3.23
CA GLU A 235 -6.03 20.78 -2.31
C GLU A 235 -5.43 22.19 -2.36
N LEU A 236 -5.19 22.73 -3.55
CA LEU A 236 -4.72 24.12 -3.71
C LEU A 236 -5.72 25.14 -3.15
N ALA A 237 -7.02 24.89 -3.30
CA ALA A 237 -8.05 25.74 -2.74
C ALA A 237 -8.08 25.70 -1.20
N ARG A 238 -7.85 24.53 -0.59
CA ARG A 238 -7.82 24.36 0.88
C ARG A 238 -6.54 24.89 1.51
N SER A 239 -5.40 24.66 0.86
CA SER A 239 -4.08 24.86 1.46
C SER A 239 -3.31 26.07 0.91
N GLY A 240 -3.81 26.71 -0.15
CA GLY A 240 -3.09 27.75 -0.87
C GLY A 240 -2.00 27.18 -1.81
N PRO A 241 -1.06 28.03 -2.26
CA PRO A 241 0.04 27.61 -3.13
C PRO A 241 0.86 26.48 -2.54
N ARG A 242 1.23 25.51 -3.38
CA ARG A 242 2.00 24.31 -3.00
C ARG A 242 3.07 24.01 -4.03
N THR A 243 4.20 23.50 -3.57
CA THR A 243 5.24 23.01 -4.47
C THR A 243 4.80 21.74 -5.20
N VAL A 244 5.39 21.47 -6.37
CA VAL A 244 5.15 20.21 -7.09
C VAL A 244 5.48 18.99 -6.21
N THR A 245 6.51 19.07 -5.35
CA THR A 245 6.83 18.00 -4.38
C THR A 245 5.68 17.75 -3.41
N GLU A 246 5.09 18.80 -2.85
CA GLU A 246 3.94 18.67 -1.94
C GLU A 246 2.72 18.08 -2.65
N LEU A 247 2.46 18.48 -3.89
CA LEU A 247 1.34 17.95 -4.67
C LEU A 247 1.54 16.49 -5.10
N ARG A 248 2.78 16.10 -5.43
CA ARG A 248 3.15 14.68 -5.66
C ARG A 248 2.95 13.85 -4.40
N ARG A 249 3.36 14.40 -3.24
CA ARG A 249 3.14 13.75 -1.95
C ARG A 249 1.66 13.61 -1.65
N PHE A 250 0.88 14.67 -1.86
CA PHE A 250 -0.57 14.63 -1.73
C PHE A 250 -1.21 13.56 -2.61
N ALA A 251 -0.83 13.47 -3.89
CA ALA A 251 -1.34 12.41 -4.77
C ALA A 251 -1.02 11.01 -4.21
N ALA A 252 0.23 10.76 -3.82
CA ALA A 252 0.67 9.46 -3.33
C ALA A 252 0.11 9.07 -1.95
N THR A 253 -0.12 10.04 -1.04
CA THR A 253 -0.59 9.73 0.30
C THR A 253 -2.09 9.90 0.45
N SER A 254 -2.68 10.93 -0.15
CA SER A 254 -4.06 11.36 0.10
C SER A 254 -5.05 10.92 -0.96
N THR A 255 -4.57 10.36 -2.07
CA THR A 255 -5.41 9.82 -3.14
C THR A 255 -4.97 8.41 -3.52
N VAL A 256 -5.72 7.71 -4.37
CA VAL A 256 -5.28 6.42 -4.94
C VAL A 256 -4.11 6.54 -5.95
N TYR A 257 -3.85 7.71 -6.51
CA TYR A 257 -2.87 7.93 -7.60
C TYR A 257 -1.40 7.84 -7.16
N ARG A 258 -0.49 7.73 -8.15
CA ARG A 258 0.96 7.79 -7.96
C ARG A 258 1.45 9.24 -7.92
N ALA A 259 2.65 9.44 -7.36
CA ALA A 259 3.34 10.72 -7.47
C ALA A 259 3.58 11.13 -8.94
N ALA A 260 3.88 10.18 -9.82
CA ALA A 260 4.09 10.42 -11.24
C ALA A 260 2.83 10.93 -11.96
N ASP A 261 1.64 10.49 -11.53
CA ASP A 261 0.36 10.91 -12.11
C ASP A 261 0.08 12.40 -11.85
N ALA A 262 0.56 12.94 -10.71
CA ALA A 262 0.42 14.35 -10.38
C ALA A 262 1.06 15.25 -11.44
N ASN A 263 2.20 14.88 -12.01
CA ASN A 263 2.86 15.68 -13.05
C ASN A 263 2.00 15.80 -14.31
N ARG A 264 1.36 14.70 -14.71
CA ARG A 264 0.52 14.65 -15.92
C ARG A 264 -0.77 15.44 -15.70
N ALA A 265 -1.35 15.33 -14.51
CA ALA A 265 -2.49 16.13 -14.08
C ALA A 265 -2.13 17.63 -14.04
N LEU A 266 -0.99 18.01 -13.46
CA LEU A 266 -0.52 19.40 -13.38
C LEU A 266 -0.22 19.99 -14.76
N ALA A 267 0.44 19.25 -15.65
CA ALA A 267 0.68 19.69 -17.02
C ALA A 267 -0.65 20.00 -17.73
N SER A 268 -1.65 19.15 -17.56
CA SER A 268 -3.00 19.37 -18.10
C SER A 268 -3.68 20.60 -17.49
N LEU A 269 -3.55 20.82 -16.18
CA LEU A 269 -4.13 21.97 -15.48
C LEU A 269 -3.48 23.29 -15.92
N LEU A 270 -2.16 23.30 -16.11
CA LEU A 270 -1.41 24.44 -16.64
C LEU A 270 -1.82 24.76 -18.08
N ALA A 271 -1.94 23.74 -18.92
CA ALA A 271 -2.39 23.91 -20.31
C ALA A 271 -3.82 24.47 -20.39
N ALA A 272 -4.69 24.11 -19.44
CA ALA A 272 -6.04 24.63 -19.33
C ALA A 272 -6.13 26.01 -18.63
N GLY A 273 -5.02 26.56 -18.12
CA GLY A 273 -5.00 27.81 -17.36
C GLY A 273 -5.69 27.74 -15.99
N ALA A 274 -5.99 26.54 -15.49
CA ALA A 274 -6.66 26.35 -14.20
C ALA A 274 -5.73 26.57 -12.99
N VAL A 275 -4.42 26.48 -13.22
CA VAL A 275 -3.38 26.77 -12.24
C VAL A 275 -2.29 27.61 -12.89
N THR A 276 -1.55 28.35 -12.08
CA THR A 276 -0.33 29.06 -12.46
C THR A 276 0.88 28.45 -11.77
N ARG A 277 2.08 28.78 -12.25
CA ARG A 277 3.33 28.31 -11.67
C ARG A 277 4.37 29.41 -11.53
N ASP A 278 5.26 29.23 -10.56
CA ASP A 278 6.47 30.04 -10.37
C ASP A 278 7.68 29.12 -10.14
N PRO A 279 8.73 29.19 -10.98
CA PRO A 279 8.88 30.01 -12.18
C PRO A 279 7.89 29.68 -13.31
N GLY A 280 7.52 30.70 -14.10
CA GLY A 280 6.56 30.58 -15.21
C GLY A 280 6.98 29.64 -16.36
N HIS A 281 8.27 29.32 -16.46
CA HIS A 281 8.86 28.50 -17.53
C HIS A 281 9.76 27.37 -16.99
N GLY A 282 10.13 26.41 -17.85
CA GLY A 282 11.03 25.30 -17.51
C GLY A 282 10.31 24.00 -17.15
N ARG A 283 11.06 23.03 -16.61
CA ARG A 283 10.51 21.73 -16.16
C ARG A 283 9.71 21.90 -14.87
N LEU A 284 8.74 21.01 -14.62
CA LEU A 284 8.05 20.91 -13.33
C LEU A 284 8.96 20.23 -12.29
N GLY A 285 9.98 20.98 -11.87
CA GLY A 285 10.87 20.64 -10.76
C GLY A 285 10.12 20.61 -9.43
N GLY A 286 10.72 19.98 -8.42
CA GLY A 286 10.05 19.74 -7.14
C GLY A 286 9.76 21.00 -6.33
N ASP A 287 10.54 22.06 -6.54
CA ASP A 287 10.48 23.37 -5.90
C ASP A 287 9.54 24.37 -6.60
N VAL A 288 9.08 24.04 -7.82
CA VAL A 288 8.14 24.88 -8.57
C VAL A 288 6.86 25.02 -7.77
N LEU A 289 6.49 26.27 -7.49
CA LEU A 289 5.28 26.61 -6.76
C LEU A 289 4.09 26.63 -7.72
N ILE A 290 3.01 25.95 -7.37
CA ILE A 290 1.76 25.90 -8.10
C ILE A 290 0.69 26.63 -7.29
N SER A 291 -0.06 27.51 -7.95
CA SER A 291 -1.19 28.22 -7.36
C SER A 291 -2.46 27.94 -8.16
N ALA A 292 -3.61 27.83 -7.50
CA ALA A 292 -4.88 27.88 -8.22
C ALA A 292 -4.97 29.22 -8.97
N ALA A 293 -5.44 29.21 -10.21
CA ALA A 293 -5.70 30.46 -10.90
C ALA A 293 -6.77 31.23 -10.10
N SER A 294 -6.50 32.49 -9.77
CA SER A 294 -7.51 33.37 -9.22
C SER A 294 -8.67 33.36 -10.20
N GLY A 295 -9.80 32.77 -9.83
CA GLY A 295 -11.00 32.85 -10.66
C GLY A 295 -11.18 34.32 -11.01
N GLY A 296 -11.07 34.66 -12.29
CA GLY A 296 -11.23 36.03 -12.72
C GLY A 296 -12.58 36.50 -12.19
N ALA A 297 -12.56 37.39 -11.19
CA ALA A 297 -13.65 38.32 -11.03
C ALA A 297 -13.74 38.98 -12.40
N ALA A 298 -14.77 38.61 -13.16
CA ALA A 298 -15.12 39.29 -14.38
C ALA A 298 -15.14 40.76 -14.03
N GLY A 299 -14.16 41.50 -14.54
CA GLY A 299 -14.13 42.93 -14.45
C GLY A 299 -15.39 43.42 -15.14
N SER A 300 -16.41 43.73 -14.34
CA SER A 300 -17.48 44.61 -14.79
C SER A 300 -16.87 46.00 -14.82
N SER A 301 -16.13 46.28 -15.89
CA SER A 301 -15.72 47.62 -16.26
C SER A 301 -16.90 48.34 -16.89
N ALA A 302 -17.29 49.44 -16.24
CA ALA A 302 -18.01 50.63 -16.74
C ALA A 302 -19.37 50.42 -17.42
#